data_AF-A0A5R9L1S5-F1
#
_entry.id   AF-A0A5R9L1S5-F1
#
_cell.length_a   1.000
_cell.length_b   1.000
_cell.length_c   1.000
_cell.angle_alpha   90.00
_cell.angle_beta   90.00
_cell.angle_gamma   90.00
#
_symmetry.space_group_name_H-M   'P 1'
#
loop_
_entity.id
_entity.type
_entity.pdbx_description
1 polymer ?
#
loop_
_entity_poly.entity_id
_entity_poly.type
_entity_poly.pdbx_seq_one_letter_code
_entity_poly.pdbx_strand_id
1 'polypeptide(L)'
;MKDGKAHQLSIRIKGTSFIVGTAKSVTCSSNDYKGRFESASCTTIKGWLWDKNFPDVRQIIELFEGDTIYATLTANVYREDRKIAGYGDGYCGFTMATPAIIKDGQQHQLSARIKGSSYVLLNSPLSVTCASPARVSMTDDSDTSAVKKSLDLFGNEFEGKAIEVVVAPNPTSGKFWIEFTPTQQSAATVFVSGQNGVVALTEELMGKVGQTVKHEIDLSSNPSGVYIIQLRYDGMKMESKKVILVK
;
A
#
# COMPACT_ATOMS: atom_id res chain seq x y z
N MET A 1 24.02 10.25 18.63
CA MET A 1 23.86 9.73 20.02
C MET A 1 23.42 8.27 20.08
N LYS A 2 22.61 7.72 19.16
CA LYS A 2 22.23 6.28 19.15
C LYS A 2 23.21 5.38 18.39
N ASP A 3 24.52 5.56 18.62
CA ASP A 3 25.59 4.86 17.91
C ASP A 3 26.35 3.86 18.81
N GLY A 4 25.86 3.60 20.03
CA GLY A 4 26.53 2.75 21.01
C GLY A 4 27.77 3.37 21.65
N LYS A 5 28.17 4.58 21.24
CA LYS A 5 29.33 5.29 21.78
C LYS A 5 28.90 6.23 22.91
N ALA A 6 29.82 6.53 23.81
CA ALA A 6 29.59 7.54 24.83
C ALA A 6 29.67 8.94 24.20
N HIS A 7 28.63 9.76 24.40
CA HIS A 7 28.59 11.16 23.99
C HIS A 7 28.67 12.05 25.24
N GLN A 8 29.49 13.09 25.17
CA GLN A 8 29.59 14.09 26.24
C GLN A 8 28.57 15.20 26.00
N LEU A 9 27.65 15.38 26.95
CA LEU A 9 26.66 16.46 26.94
C LEU A 9 27.01 17.47 28.02
N SER A 10 27.01 18.75 27.63
CA SER A 10 27.25 19.86 28.55
C SER A 10 26.27 21.01 28.27
N ILE A 11 25.89 21.73 29.32
CA ILE A 11 25.00 22.89 29.23
C ILE A 11 25.86 24.14 29.30
N ARG A 12 25.74 25.03 28.32
CA ARG A 12 26.50 26.28 28.25
C ARG A 12 25.56 27.48 28.36
N ILE A 13 25.97 28.50 29.12
CA ILE A 13 25.22 29.76 29.21
C ILE A 13 25.40 30.52 27.89
N LYS A 14 24.27 30.90 27.26
CA LYS A 14 24.24 31.60 25.98
C LYS A 14 25.14 32.84 26.00
N GLY A 15 26.03 32.96 25.02
CA GLY A 15 26.97 34.08 24.91
C GLY A 15 28.27 33.94 25.72
N THR A 16 28.48 32.81 26.41
CA THR A 16 29.69 32.55 27.18
C THR A 16 30.33 31.21 26.80
N SER A 17 31.58 30.97 27.17
CA SER A 17 32.22 29.66 27.09
C SER A 17 31.95 28.78 28.33
N PHE A 18 31.31 29.33 29.36
CA PHE A 18 31.10 28.70 30.66
C PHE A 18 30.13 27.51 30.58
N ILE A 19 30.55 26.36 31.11
CA ILE A 19 29.76 25.14 31.22
C ILE A 19 29.18 25.05 32.63
N VAL A 20 27.87 24.84 32.72
CA VAL A 20 27.16 24.62 33.98
C VAL A 20 27.41 23.18 34.43
N GLY A 21 28.17 23.01 35.52
CA GLY A 21 28.54 21.71 36.06
C GLY A 21 29.61 20.99 35.23
N THR A 22 29.64 19.66 35.32
CA THR A 22 30.54 18.84 34.52
C THR A 22 29.80 18.22 33.34
N ALA A 23 30.52 18.03 32.24
CA ALA A 23 29.98 17.31 31.10
C ALA A 23 29.62 15.87 31.52
N LYS A 24 28.41 15.43 31.17
CA LYS A 24 27.91 14.10 31.47
C LYS A 24 28.04 13.21 30.25
N SER A 25 28.62 12.03 30.45
CA SER A 25 28.60 10.97 29.45
C SER A 25 27.22 10.33 29.39
N VAL A 26 26.62 10.33 28.22
CA VAL A 26 25.42 9.54 27.91
C VAL A 26 25.79 8.50 26.88
N THR A 27 25.51 7.25 27.20
CA THR A 27 25.67 6.11 26.28
C THR A 27 24.27 5.62 25.94
N CYS A 28 23.87 5.75 24.68
CA CYS A 28 22.65 5.11 24.20
C CYS A 28 23.03 3.78 23.57
N SER A 29 22.27 2.71 23.85
CA SER A 29 22.45 1.42 23.18
C SER A 29 22.46 1.62 21.67
N SER A 30 23.41 1.00 20.95
CA SER A 30 23.32 0.93 19.50
C SER A 30 22.05 0.16 19.14
N ASN A 31 21.26 0.69 18.21
CA ASN A 31 20.05 0.00 17.80
C ASN A 31 20.41 -1.38 17.22
N ASP A 32 19.79 -2.45 17.74
CA ASP A 32 19.99 -3.83 17.28
C ASP A 32 18.79 -4.23 16.44
N TYR A 33 18.89 -3.89 15.15
CA TYR A 33 17.83 -4.11 14.19
C TYR A 33 17.92 -5.48 13.53
N LYS A 34 16.76 -6.09 13.31
CA LYS A 34 16.58 -7.23 12.42
C LYS A 34 15.45 -6.92 11.45
N GLY A 35 15.69 -7.13 10.17
CA GLY A 35 14.66 -6.97 9.17
C GLY A 35 15.04 -7.61 7.85
N ARG A 36 14.04 -7.90 7.03
CA ARG A 36 14.21 -8.47 5.70
C ARG A 36 13.22 -7.83 4.75
N PHE A 37 13.73 -7.43 3.58
CA PHE A 37 12.91 -7.07 2.44
C PHE A 37 12.52 -8.34 1.69
N GLU A 38 11.28 -8.79 1.86
CA GLU A 38 10.89 -10.15 1.45
C GLU A 38 10.42 -10.21 -0.01
N SER A 39 9.70 -9.20 -0.49
CA SER A 39 9.19 -9.20 -1.86
C SER A 39 8.86 -7.79 -2.34
N ALA A 40 9.18 -7.53 -3.60
CA ALA A 40 8.72 -6.40 -4.38
C ALA A 40 8.06 -6.92 -5.66
N SER A 41 6.77 -6.66 -5.84
CA SER A 41 6.04 -6.94 -7.08
C SER A 41 5.41 -5.66 -7.64
N CYS A 42 4.67 -5.75 -8.73
CA CYS A 42 3.93 -4.61 -9.28
C CYS A 42 2.64 -4.27 -8.54
N THR A 43 2.23 -5.11 -7.59
CA THR A 43 1.03 -4.92 -6.78
C THR A 43 1.37 -4.64 -5.33
N THR A 44 2.36 -5.34 -4.78
CA THR A 44 2.64 -5.33 -3.34
C THR A 44 4.13 -5.37 -3.06
N ILE A 45 4.53 -4.61 -2.05
CA ILE A 45 5.85 -4.61 -1.44
C ILE A 45 5.69 -5.05 0.01
N LYS A 46 6.47 -6.02 0.47
CA LYS A 46 6.35 -6.56 1.83
C LYS A 46 7.68 -6.96 2.45
N GLY A 47 7.68 -6.99 3.78
CA GLY A 47 8.79 -7.44 4.59
C GLY A 47 8.51 -7.28 6.07
N TRP A 48 9.56 -7.23 6.87
CA TRP A 48 9.46 -6.95 8.30
C TRP A 48 10.73 -6.26 8.81
N LEU A 49 10.57 -5.54 9.91
CA LEU A 49 11.62 -4.83 10.61
C LEU A 49 11.28 -4.75 12.09
N TRP A 50 12.25 -5.09 12.93
CA TRP A 50 12.14 -5.12 14.37
C TRP A 50 13.40 -4.55 15.01
N ASP A 51 13.22 -3.80 16.10
CA ASP A 51 14.30 -3.28 16.94
C ASP A 51 14.29 -4.04 18.26
N LYS A 52 15.38 -4.77 18.55
CA LYS A 52 15.49 -5.55 19.78
C LYS A 52 15.45 -4.69 21.03
N ASN A 53 15.98 -3.47 20.97
CA ASN A 53 16.03 -2.58 22.12
C ASN A 53 14.66 -1.97 22.42
N PHE A 54 13.77 -1.91 21.42
CA PHE A 54 12.44 -1.33 21.51
C PHE A 54 11.42 -2.23 20.79
N PRO A 55 11.18 -3.45 21.32
CA PRO A 55 10.45 -4.50 20.60
C PRO A 55 8.97 -4.17 20.32
N ASP A 56 8.39 -3.26 21.10
CA ASP A 56 6.99 -2.82 20.96
C ASP A 56 6.86 -1.49 20.19
N VAL A 57 7.99 -0.91 19.74
CA VAL A 57 8.01 0.34 18.97
C VAL A 57 7.99 0.03 17.49
N ARG A 58 6.97 0.56 16.79
CA ARG A 58 6.85 0.43 15.33
C ARG A 58 7.90 1.26 14.63
N GLN A 59 8.68 0.60 13.79
CA GLN A 59 9.72 1.26 13.02
C GLN A 59 9.15 1.83 11.72
N ILE A 60 9.68 2.98 11.31
CA ILE A 60 9.34 3.61 10.05
C ILE A 60 10.41 3.24 9.01
N ILE A 61 9.96 2.81 7.84
CA ILE A 61 10.78 2.34 6.73
C ILE A 61 10.69 3.34 5.58
N GLU A 62 11.80 3.56 4.91
CA GLU A 62 11.88 4.25 3.63
C GLU A 62 12.15 3.22 2.53
N LEU A 63 11.31 3.23 1.50
CA LEU A 63 11.55 2.54 0.24
C LEU A 63 12.31 3.51 -0.68
N PHE A 64 13.48 3.10 -1.17
CA PHE A 64 14.37 4.00 -1.89
C PHE A 64 15.16 3.28 -2.99
N GLU A 65 15.70 4.06 -3.91
CA GLU A 65 16.67 3.65 -4.93
C GLU A 65 17.68 4.79 -5.11
N GLY A 66 18.97 4.50 -4.93
CA GLY A 66 20.00 5.54 -4.85
C GLY A 66 19.68 6.54 -3.73
N ASP A 67 19.50 7.81 -4.10
CA ASP A 67 19.12 8.89 -3.18
C ASP A 67 17.61 9.21 -3.18
N THR A 68 16.84 8.58 -4.08
CA THR A 68 15.41 8.85 -4.26
C THR A 68 14.59 8.00 -3.29
N ILE A 69 13.76 8.65 -2.47
CA ILE A 69 12.79 7.98 -1.59
C ILE A 69 11.44 7.92 -2.31
N TYR A 70 10.96 6.72 -2.61
CA TYR A 70 9.69 6.49 -3.28
C TYR A 70 8.51 6.43 -2.32
N ALA A 71 8.73 5.97 -1.09
CA ALA A 71 7.67 5.87 -0.09
C ALA A 71 8.22 5.78 1.34
N THR A 72 7.34 6.09 2.29
CA THR A 72 7.55 5.83 3.72
C THR A 72 6.39 4.99 4.24
N LEU A 73 6.69 3.95 5.03
CA LEU A 73 5.71 3.04 5.59
C LEU A 73 6.08 2.62 7.00
N THR A 74 5.11 2.11 7.76
CA THR A 74 5.33 1.68 9.16
C THR A 74 5.29 0.16 9.24
N ALA A 75 6.21 -0.45 10.01
CA ALA A 75 6.17 -1.88 10.32
C ALA A 75 5.15 -2.16 11.43
N ASN A 76 3.86 -2.10 11.10
CA ASN A 76 2.73 -2.29 12.02
C ASN A 76 1.80 -3.44 11.60
N VAL A 77 2.22 -4.34 10.72
CA VAL A 77 1.43 -5.52 10.33
C VAL A 77 1.75 -6.65 11.30
N TYR A 78 0.71 -7.23 11.89
CA TYR A 78 0.84 -8.38 12.77
C TYR A 78 1.32 -9.61 12.00
N ARG A 79 2.26 -10.34 12.59
CA ARG A 79 2.81 -11.59 12.07
C ARG A 79 2.96 -12.60 13.20
N GLU A 80 2.16 -13.66 13.12
CA GLU A 80 2.19 -14.75 14.11
C GLU A 80 3.54 -15.45 14.16
N ASP A 81 4.15 -15.71 13.00
CA ASP A 81 5.50 -16.31 12.91
C ASP A 81 6.55 -15.49 13.65
N ARG A 82 6.39 -14.15 13.65
CA ARG A 82 7.31 -13.23 14.32
C ARG A 82 7.08 -13.18 15.82
N LYS A 83 5.82 -13.24 16.25
CA LYS A 83 5.46 -13.36 17.66
C LYS A 83 6.04 -14.64 18.27
N ILE A 84 5.85 -15.79 17.60
CA ILE A 84 6.36 -17.08 18.06
C ILE A 84 7.90 -17.08 18.12
N ALA A 85 8.56 -16.41 17.16
CA ALA A 85 10.02 -16.27 17.15
C ALA A 85 10.58 -15.25 18.17
N GLY A 86 9.74 -14.63 19.01
CA GLY A 86 10.16 -13.73 20.09
C GLY A 86 10.42 -12.28 19.67
N TYR A 87 9.92 -11.85 18.51
CA TYR A 87 10.06 -10.46 18.02
C TYR A 87 8.98 -9.52 18.60
N GLY A 88 8.97 -9.39 19.93
CA GLY A 88 8.00 -8.55 20.65
C GLY A 88 6.57 -9.06 20.52
N ASP A 89 5.63 -8.14 20.34
CA ASP A 89 4.19 -8.45 20.22
C ASP A 89 3.75 -8.96 18.84
N GLY A 90 4.70 -9.15 17.91
CA GLY A 90 4.47 -9.68 16.56
C GLY A 90 4.10 -8.62 15.51
N TYR A 91 3.93 -7.37 15.90
CA TYR A 91 3.66 -6.26 14.97
C TYR A 91 4.97 -5.64 14.49
N CYS A 92 5.61 -6.34 13.57
CA CYS A 92 6.87 -5.92 12.95
C CYS A 92 6.86 -6.11 11.42
N GLY A 93 5.76 -6.59 10.84
CA GLY A 93 5.59 -6.72 9.40
C GLY A 93 5.26 -5.38 8.74
N PHE A 94 5.55 -5.25 7.46
CA PHE A 94 5.06 -4.16 6.63
C PHE A 94 4.54 -4.70 5.30
N THR A 95 3.51 -4.05 4.77
CA THR A 95 2.97 -4.30 3.43
C THR A 95 2.47 -2.98 2.86
N MET A 96 2.69 -2.75 1.56
CA MET A 96 2.16 -1.58 0.86
C MET A 96 1.89 -1.91 -0.61
N ALA A 97 1.01 -1.14 -1.24
CA ALA A 97 0.85 -1.18 -2.68
C ALA A 97 2.09 -0.55 -3.36
N THR A 98 2.55 -1.14 -4.46
CA THR A 98 3.71 -0.61 -5.20
C THR A 98 3.39 0.79 -5.75
N PRO A 99 4.21 1.81 -5.42
CA PRO A 99 4.00 3.18 -5.89
C PRO A 99 3.87 3.27 -7.42
N ALA A 100 2.94 4.09 -7.90
CA ALA A 100 2.69 4.24 -9.33
C ALA A 100 3.91 4.79 -10.09
N ILE A 101 4.77 5.58 -9.43
CA ILE A 101 5.98 6.15 -10.02
C ILE A 101 7.01 5.08 -10.44
N ILE A 102 6.97 3.89 -9.83
CA ILE A 102 7.83 2.75 -10.17
C ILE A 102 7.22 1.92 -11.33
N LYS A 103 5.96 2.19 -11.71
CA LYS A 103 5.26 1.52 -12.81
C LYS A 103 5.42 2.34 -14.09
N ASP A 104 6.63 2.38 -14.62
CA ASP A 104 7.00 3.17 -15.80
C ASP A 104 7.51 2.30 -16.96
N GLY A 105 7.48 0.97 -16.81
CA GLY A 105 8.00 0.01 -17.78
C GLY A 105 9.51 -0.26 -17.64
N GLN A 106 10.21 0.46 -16.76
CA GLN A 106 11.64 0.30 -16.53
C GLN A 106 11.90 -0.67 -15.37
N GLN A 107 13.12 -1.20 -15.31
CA GLN A 107 13.58 -2.00 -14.18
C GLN A 107 14.05 -1.07 -13.06
N HIS A 108 13.50 -1.25 -11.87
CA HIS A 108 13.87 -0.55 -10.64
C HIS A 108 14.54 -1.49 -9.65
N GLN A 109 15.57 -1.01 -8.95
CA GLN A 109 16.32 -1.71 -7.89
C GLN A 109 15.94 -1.15 -6.52
N LEU A 110 14.85 -1.65 -5.97
CA LEU A 110 14.27 -1.12 -4.75
C LEU A 110 15.02 -1.63 -3.52
N SER A 111 15.32 -0.73 -2.59
CA SER A 111 15.89 -1.04 -1.27
C SER A 111 14.98 -0.51 -0.17
N ALA A 112 15.06 -1.13 1.00
CA ALA A 112 14.34 -0.68 2.19
C ALA A 112 15.33 -0.38 3.31
N ARG A 113 15.17 0.78 3.97
CA ARG A 113 15.97 1.17 5.15
C ARG A 113 15.09 1.76 6.24
N ILE A 114 15.62 1.85 7.44
CA ILE A 114 14.94 2.53 8.54
C ILE A 114 15.06 4.05 8.34
N LYS A 115 13.97 4.78 8.52
CA LYS A 115 13.95 6.24 8.39
C LYS A 115 14.99 6.89 9.31
N GLY A 116 15.83 7.74 8.74
CA GLY A 116 16.89 8.45 9.48
C GLY A 116 18.06 7.58 9.95
N SER A 117 18.21 6.36 9.41
CA SER A 117 19.29 5.44 9.70
C SER A 117 19.95 4.95 8.41
N SER A 118 21.21 4.52 8.51
CA SER A 118 21.93 3.83 7.43
C SER A 118 21.68 2.33 7.40
N TYR A 119 20.86 1.79 8.31
CA TYR A 119 20.53 0.36 8.35
C TYR A 119 19.60 -0.01 7.19
N VAL A 120 20.13 -0.75 6.22
CA VAL A 120 19.41 -1.33 5.09
C VAL A 120 18.93 -2.74 5.46
N LEU A 121 17.69 -3.07 5.14
CA LEU A 121 17.11 -4.38 5.42
C LEU A 121 17.82 -5.46 4.59
N LEU A 122 17.94 -6.67 5.17
CA LEU A 122 18.47 -7.84 4.47
C LEU A 122 17.68 -8.12 3.18
N ASN A 123 18.35 -8.67 2.17
CA ASN A 123 17.77 -8.97 0.85
C ASN A 123 17.38 -7.73 0.03
N SER A 124 17.96 -6.56 0.35
CA SER A 124 17.96 -5.38 -0.52
C SER A 124 19.25 -5.35 -1.35
N PRO A 125 19.21 -4.88 -2.62
CA PRO A 125 18.02 -4.47 -3.37
C PRO A 125 17.20 -5.65 -3.94
N LEU A 126 15.94 -5.38 -4.28
CA LEU A 126 15.08 -6.26 -5.08
C LEU A 126 14.73 -5.58 -6.41
N SER A 127 14.93 -6.32 -7.50
CA SER A 127 14.55 -5.85 -8.84
C SER A 127 13.06 -6.00 -9.09
N VAL A 128 12.45 -4.97 -9.67
CA VAL A 128 11.07 -5.02 -10.15
C VAL A 128 10.95 -4.28 -11.48
N THR A 129 10.28 -4.88 -12.46
CA THR A 129 9.94 -4.23 -13.72
C THR A 129 8.43 -4.26 -13.86
N CYS A 130 7.82 -3.08 -13.80
CA CYS A 130 6.38 -2.96 -13.86
C CYS A 130 5.99 -2.22 -15.11
N ALA A 131 5.15 -2.84 -15.93
CA ALA A 131 4.57 -2.17 -17.08
C ALA A 131 3.97 -0.83 -16.64
N SER A 132 4.28 0.21 -17.40
CA SER A 132 3.51 1.44 -17.34
C SER A 132 2.04 1.08 -17.52
N PRO A 133 1.09 1.69 -16.79
CA PRO A 133 -0.31 1.49 -17.08
C PRO A 133 -0.55 1.89 -18.54
N ALA A 134 -0.53 0.89 -19.43
CA ALA A 134 -0.82 1.09 -20.82
C ALA A 134 -2.20 1.73 -20.86
N ARG A 135 -2.36 2.82 -21.61
CA ARG A 135 -3.69 3.16 -22.10
C ARG A 135 -4.09 1.95 -22.93
N VAL A 136 -4.94 1.09 -22.37
CA VAL A 136 -5.60 0.07 -23.16
C VAL A 136 -6.52 0.85 -24.09
N SER A 137 -6.02 1.17 -25.27
CA SER A 137 -6.87 1.40 -26.42
C SER A 137 -7.67 0.13 -26.58
N MET A 138 -8.98 0.23 -26.40
CA MET A 138 -9.91 -0.82 -26.78
C MET A 138 -9.75 -1.01 -28.30
N THR A 139 -9.03 -2.03 -28.72
CA THR A 139 -9.30 -2.68 -29.99
C THR A 139 -10.31 -3.77 -29.65
N ASP A 140 -11.55 -3.57 -30.08
CA ASP A 140 -12.48 -4.68 -30.28
C ASP A 140 -11.76 -5.67 -31.20
N ASP A 141 -11.35 -6.81 -30.66
CA ASP A 141 -11.10 -7.99 -31.47
C ASP A 141 -11.47 -9.22 -30.64
N SER A 142 -12.61 -9.77 -31.03
CA SER A 142 -12.96 -11.16 -30.87
C SER A 142 -11.84 -12.04 -31.43
N ASP A 143 -11.05 -12.66 -30.57
CA ASP A 143 -10.78 -14.11 -30.69
C ASP A 143 -10.02 -14.64 -29.46
N THR A 144 -10.54 -15.74 -28.95
CA THR A 144 -10.04 -16.52 -27.81
C THR A 144 -8.61 -17.03 -27.99
N SER A 145 -7.90 -17.17 -26.86
CA SER A 145 -6.90 -18.22 -26.53
C SER A 145 -5.50 -17.72 -26.14
N ALA A 146 -5.31 -17.24 -24.90
CA ALA A 146 -4.12 -17.52 -24.07
C ALA A 146 -4.15 -16.80 -22.72
N VAL A 147 -5.02 -17.23 -21.81
CA VAL A 147 -4.71 -17.09 -20.37
C VAL A 147 -4.27 -18.47 -19.91
N LYS A 148 -2.97 -18.61 -19.64
CA LYS A 148 -2.35 -19.81 -19.09
C LYS A 148 -3.05 -20.13 -17.76
N LYS A 149 -3.89 -21.17 -17.77
CA LYS A 149 -4.39 -21.86 -16.57
C LYS A 149 -3.19 -22.40 -15.80
N SER A 150 -2.80 -21.77 -14.69
CA SER A 150 -1.89 -22.37 -13.73
C SER A 150 -2.71 -23.17 -12.72
N LEU A 151 -2.73 -24.50 -12.87
CA LEU A 151 -3.20 -25.45 -11.86
C LEU A 151 -2.23 -25.48 -10.67
N ASP A 152 -2.73 -25.71 -9.46
CA ASP A 152 -1.90 -26.13 -8.34
C ASP A 152 -1.62 -27.65 -8.38
N LEU A 153 -0.67 -28.11 -7.57
CA LEU A 153 -0.25 -29.52 -7.48
C LEU A 153 -1.34 -30.49 -7.00
N PHE A 154 -2.52 -29.98 -6.63
CA PHE A 154 -3.66 -30.75 -6.13
C PHE A 154 -4.92 -30.65 -7.02
N GLY A 155 -4.83 -29.96 -8.16
CA GLY A 155 -5.91 -29.88 -9.15
C GLY A 155 -7.12 -29.07 -8.71
N ASN A 156 -6.98 -28.18 -7.73
CA ASN A 156 -8.08 -27.37 -7.21
C ASN A 156 -8.08 -25.97 -7.84
N GLU A 157 -9.26 -25.54 -8.32
CA GLU A 157 -9.47 -24.21 -8.86
C GLU A 157 -9.41 -23.16 -7.74
N PHE A 158 -8.32 -22.40 -7.67
CA PHE A 158 -8.27 -21.20 -6.83
C PHE A 158 -8.96 -20.05 -7.61
N GLU A 159 -10.27 -19.89 -7.43
CA GLU A 159 -11.02 -18.75 -7.99
C GLU A 159 -10.56 -17.45 -7.33
N GLY A 160 -9.46 -16.88 -7.81
CA GLY A 160 -9.16 -15.46 -7.70
C GLY A 160 -10.09 -14.65 -8.61
N LYS A 161 -11.41 -14.84 -8.52
CA LYS A 161 -12.39 -14.11 -9.33
C LYS A 161 -12.25 -12.63 -8.99
N ALA A 162 -11.86 -11.84 -10.00
CA ALA A 162 -11.87 -10.38 -9.91
C ALA A 162 -13.31 -9.93 -9.65
N ILE A 163 -13.48 -8.92 -8.80
CA ILE A 163 -14.81 -8.36 -8.57
C ILE A 163 -15.17 -7.60 -9.84
N GLU A 164 -16.05 -8.16 -10.65
CA GLU A 164 -16.56 -7.45 -11.81
C GLU A 164 -17.60 -6.43 -11.34
N VAL A 165 -17.34 -5.15 -11.65
CA VAL A 165 -18.27 -4.05 -11.41
C VAL A 165 -18.78 -3.55 -12.76
N VAL A 166 -20.09 -3.54 -12.95
CA VAL A 166 -20.74 -2.96 -14.12
C VAL A 166 -21.29 -1.59 -13.74
N VAL A 167 -21.15 -0.61 -14.63
CA VAL A 167 -21.68 0.74 -14.44
C VAL A 167 -22.52 1.11 -15.66
N ALA A 168 -23.81 1.37 -15.46
CA ALA A 168 -24.73 1.66 -16.55
C ALA A 168 -25.87 2.62 -16.14
N PRO A 169 -26.36 3.48 -17.04
CA PRO A 169 -25.83 3.76 -18.36
C PRO A 169 -24.52 4.56 -18.29
N ASN A 170 -23.66 4.41 -19.29
CA ASN A 170 -22.45 5.21 -19.45
C ASN A 170 -22.30 5.59 -20.94
N PRO A 171 -22.46 6.87 -21.32
CA PRO A 171 -22.65 8.05 -20.47
C PRO A 171 -23.99 8.10 -19.70
N THR A 172 -24.07 8.95 -18.67
CA THR A 172 -25.27 9.20 -17.85
C THR A 172 -25.58 10.69 -17.76
N SER A 173 -26.85 11.05 -17.53
CA SER A 173 -27.31 12.41 -17.22
C SER A 173 -27.31 12.79 -15.74
N GLY A 174 -26.90 11.85 -14.87
CA GLY A 174 -26.86 12.08 -13.42
C GLY A 174 -27.07 10.81 -12.62
N LYS A 175 -27.94 9.92 -13.08
CA LYS A 175 -28.28 8.67 -12.39
C LYS A 175 -27.74 7.45 -13.14
N PHE A 176 -27.13 6.53 -12.40
CA PHE A 176 -26.64 5.28 -12.96
C PHE A 176 -26.61 4.21 -11.88
N TRP A 177 -26.69 2.94 -12.29
CA TRP A 177 -26.55 1.80 -11.41
C TRP A 177 -25.11 1.30 -11.43
N ILE A 178 -24.66 0.84 -10.27
CA ILE A 178 -23.55 -0.09 -10.17
C ILE A 178 -24.10 -1.49 -9.91
N GLU A 179 -23.53 -2.49 -10.58
CA GLU A 179 -23.83 -3.89 -10.33
C GLU A 179 -22.53 -4.62 -10.00
N PHE A 180 -22.51 -5.38 -8.92
CA PHE A 180 -21.34 -6.16 -8.52
C PHE A 180 -21.75 -7.41 -7.74
N THR A 181 -20.93 -8.45 -7.80
CA THR A 181 -21.16 -9.67 -7.04
C THR A 181 -20.12 -9.77 -5.91
N PRO A 182 -20.52 -9.68 -4.62
CA PRO A 182 -19.61 -9.81 -3.51
C PRO A 182 -18.93 -11.18 -3.51
N THR A 183 -17.61 -11.19 -3.36
CA THR A 183 -16.82 -12.43 -3.23
C THR A 183 -16.52 -12.79 -1.77
N GLN A 184 -16.91 -11.92 -0.83
CA GLN A 184 -16.65 -12.09 0.61
C GLN A 184 -17.77 -11.44 1.44
N GLN A 185 -18.01 -11.96 2.64
CA GLN A 185 -19.07 -11.51 3.55
C GLN A 185 -18.62 -10.28 4.37
N SER A 186 -18.18 -9.22 3.70
CA SER A 186 -17.81 -7.94 4.31
C SER A 186 -18.46 -6.78 3.55
N ALA A 187 -18.59 -5.63 4.22
CA ALA A 187 -19.07 -4.41 3.57
C ALA A 187 -18.17 -4.04 2.38
N ALA A 188 -18.77 -3.60 1.29
CA ALA A 188 -18.09 -2.99 0.15
C ALA A 188 -18.23 -1.47 0.27
N THR A 189 -17.11 -0.75 0.32
CA THR A 189 -17.11 0.71 0.28
C THR A 189 -17.02 1.17 -1.17
N VAL A 190 -18.00 1.94 -1.62
CA VAL A 190 -18.03 2.60 -2.92
C VAL A 190 -17.51 4.03 -2.75
N PHE A 191 -16.46 4.38 -3.48
CA PHE A 191 -15.99 5.76 -3.61
C PHE A 191 -16.27 6.27 -5.01
N VAL A 192 -16.88 7.43 -5.11
CA VAL A 192 -17.06 8.14 -6.37
C VAL A 192 -16.24 9.41 -6.30
N SER A 193 -15.37 9.62 -7.28
CA SER A 193 -14.46 10.77 -7.32
C SER A 193 -14.43 11.39 -8.71
N GLY A 194 -14.26 12.71 -8.79
CA GLY A 194 -13.98 13.38 -10.06
C GLY A 194 -12.56 13.09 -10.55
N GLN A 195 -12.26 13.47 -11.79
CA GLN A 195 -10.92 13.32 -12.40
C GLN A 195 -9.76 13.98 -11.63
N ASN A 196 -10.06 14.93 -10.75
CA ASN A 196 -9.10 15.61 -9.89
C ASN A 196 -8.88 14.90 -8.54
N GLY A 197 -9.51 13.75 -8.32
CA GLY A 197 -9.44 12.98 -7.07
C GLY A 197 -10.34 13.50 -5.95
N VAL A 198 -11.15 14.54 -6.19
CA VAL A 198 -12.13 15.02 -5.20
C VAL A 198 -13.26 14.02 -5.11
N VAL A 199 -13.47 13.47 -3.91
CA VAL A 199 -14.54 12.51 -3.63
C VAL A 199 -15.89 13.24 -3.65
N ALA A 200 -16.76 12.79 -4.56
CA ALA A 200 -18.12 13.27 -4.70
C ALA A 200 -19.09 12.52 -3.79
N LEU A 201 -18.87 11.21 -3.58
CA LEU A 201 -19.74 10.34 -2.79
C LEU A 201 -18.95 9.17 -2.19
N THR A 202 -19.35 8.73 -1.00
CA THR A 202 -18.84 7.52 -0.35
C THR A 202 -20.00 6.80 0.32
N GLU A 203 -20.18 5.52 0.01
CA GLU A 203 -21.26 4.68 0.54
C GLU A 203 -20.75 3.29 0.91
N GLU A 204 -21.37 2.67 1.92
CA GLU A 204 -21.09 1.30 2.32
C GLU A 204 -22.26 0.40 1.94
N LEU A 205 -21.97 -0.65 1.18
CA LEU A 205 -22.97 -1.59 0.69
C LEU A 205 -22.72 -2.98 1.27
N MET A 206 -23.78 -3.58 1.81
CA MET A 206 -23.78 -4.95 2.27
C MET A 206 -24.43 -5.84 1.21
N GLY A 207 -23.78 -6.94 0.85
CA GLY A 207 -24.29 -7.93 -0.08
C GLY A 207 -24.03 -9.35 0.41
N LYS A 208 -24.82 -10.31 -0.08
CA LYS A 208 -24.56 -11.73 0.15
C LYS A 208 -23.52 -12.23 -0.85
N VAL A 209 -22.59 -13.05 -0.39
CA VAL A 209 -21.58 -13.65 -1.26
C VAL A 209 -22.24 -14.41 -2.41
N GLY A 210 -21.79 -14.15 -3.64
CA GLY A 210 -22.31 -14.79 -4.85
C GLY A 210 -23.63 -14.22 -5.38
N GLN A 211 -24.27 -13.28 -4.69
CA GLN A 211 -25.50 -12.62 -5.16
C GLN A 211 -25.19 -11.22 -5.70
N THR A 212 -25.60 -10.94 -6.94
CA THR A 212 -25.44 -9.61 -7.54
C THR A 212 -26.18 -8.55 -6.73
N VAL A 213 -25.45 -7.53 -6.31
CA VAL A 213 -25.97 -6.30 -5.72
C VAL A 213 -26.10 -5.27 -6.83
N LYS A 214 -27.30 -4.68 -6.98
CA LYS A 214 -27.56 -3.54 -7.86
C LYS A 214 -27.90 -2.33 -7.02
N HIS A 215 -27.17 -1.24 -7.20
CA HIS A 215 -27.31 -0.02 -6.40
C HIS A 215 -27.31 1.23 -7.28
N GLU A 216 -28.24 2.16 -7.07
CA GLU A 216 -28.33 3.42 -7.82
C GLU A 216 -27.42 4.47 -7.18
N ILE A 217 -26.64 5.15 -8.00
CA ILE A 217 -25.85 6.33 -7.63
C ILE A 217 -26.42 7.54 -8.37
N ASP A 218 -26.63 8.63 -7.61
CA ASP A 218 -27.12 9.91 -8.13
C ASP A 218 -26.03 10.98 -8.01
N LEU A 219 -25.49 11.39 -9.15
CA LEU A 219 -24.54 12.51 -9.33
C LEU A 219 -25.19 13.70 -10.06
N SER A 220 -26.53 13.80 -10.09
CA SER A 220 -27.24 14.86 -10.85
C SER A 220 -26.88 16.27 -10.39
N SER A 221 -26.45 16.44 -9.13
CA SER A 221 -26.00 17.71 -8.56
C SER A 221 -24.53 18.04 -8.90
N ASN A 222 -23.75 17.08 -9.39
CA ASN A 222 -22.33 17.24 -9.68
C ASN A 222 -22.09 17.79 -11.10
N PRO A 223 -20.97 18.49 -11.38
CA PRO A 223 -20.68 19.04 -12.71
C PRO A 223 -20.44 17.93 -13.74
N SER A 224 -20.77 18.19 -15.01
CA SER A 224 -20.45 17.29 -16.11
C SER A 224 -18.94 17.01 -16.16
N GLY A 225 -18.57 15.77 -16.45
CA GLY A 225 -17.18 15.35 -16.41
C GLY A 225 -17.01 13.85 -16.23
N VAL A 226 -15.76 13.44 -16.07
CA VAL A 226 -15.39 12.04 -15.84
C VAL A 226 -15.32 11.77 -14.35
N TYR A 227 -16.01 10.71 -13.93
CA TYR A 227 -16.00 10.22 -12.56
C TYR A 227 -15.43 8.79 -12.52
N ILE A 228 -14.66 8.51 -11.48
CA ILE A 228 -14.11 7.19 -11.18
C ILE A 228 -14.87 6.62 -10.00
N ILE A 229 -15.47 5.45 -10.23
CA ILE A 229 -16.10 4.59 -9.23
C ILE A 229 -15.06 3.60 -8.75
N GLN A 230 -14.80 3.53 -7.46
CA GLN A 230 -13.92 2.55 -6.84
C GLN A 230 -14.71 1.73 -5.84
N LEU A 231 -14.78 0.42 -6.03
CA LEU A 231 -15.36 -0.52 -5.07
C LEU A 231 -14.23 -1.17 -4.28
N ARG A 232 -14.26 -1.06 -2.94
CA ARG A 232 -13.22 -1.57 -2.04
C ARG A 232 -13.83 -2.51 -1.00
N TYR A 233 -13.24 -3.69 -0.82
CA TYR A 233 -13.55 -4.59 0.29
C TYR A 233 -12.38 -4.63 1.28
N ASP A 234 -12.61 -4.22 2.53
CA ASP A 234 -11.70 -4.29 3.70
C ASP A 234 -10.19 -4.31 3.38
N GLY A 235 -9.75 -3.38 2.51
CA GLY A 235 -8.36 -3.20 2.11
C GLY A 235 -7.73 -4.29 1.21
N MET A 236 -8.44 -5.36 0.84
CA MET A 236 -7.86 -6.51 0.14
C MET A 236 -8.08 -6.51 -1.39
N LYS A 237 -9.25 -6.05 -1.87
CA LYS A 237 -9.57 -5.99 -3.30
C LYS A 237 -10.19 -4.64 -3.67
N MET A 238 -9.72 -4.07 -4.77
CA MET A 238 -10.20 -2.82 -5.35
C MET A 238 -10.51 -3.04 -6.83
N GLU A 239 -11.72 -2.73 -7.27
CA GLU A 239 -12.08 -2.61 -8.69
C GLU A 239 -12.45 -1.16 -8.98
N SER A 240 -12.03 -0.64 -10.14
CA SER A 240 -12.35 0.73 -10.55
C SER A 240 -13.01 0.78 -11.93
N LYS A 241 -14.09 1.55 -12.07
CA LYS A 241 -14.77 1.82 -13.33
C LYS A 241 -14.94 3.32 -13.56
N LYS A 242 -14.97 3.71 -14.83
CA LYS A 242 -15.17 5.09 -15.27
C LYS A 242 -16.62 5.30 -15.68
N VAL A 243 -17.21 6.42 -15.30
CA VAL A 243 -18.51 6.89 -15.81
C VAL A 243 -18.39 8.33 -16.31
N ILE A 244 -19.06 8.62 -17.43
CA ILE A 244 -19.09 9.95 -18.03
C ILE A 244 -20.45 10.59 -17.70
N LEU A 245 -20.42 11.70 -16.96
CA LEU A 245 -21.60 12.51 -16.67
C LEU A 245 -21.73 13.62 -17.72
N VAL A 246 -22.85 13.62 -18.46
CA VAL A 246 -23.17 14.58 -19.52
C VAL A 246 -24.53 15.19 -19.20
N LYS A 247 -24.60 16.51 -19.04
CA LYS A 247 -25.87 17.22 -18.80
C LYS A 247 -26.33 17.90 -20.07
#